data_AF-A0AAD1CFI8-F1
#
_entry.id   AF-A0AAD1CFI8-F1
#
_cell.length_a   1.000
_cell.length_b   1.000
_cell.length_c   1.000
_cell.angle_alpha   90.00
_cell.angle_beta   90.00
_cell.angle_gamma   90.00
#
_symmetry.space_group_name_H-M   'P 1'
#
loop_
_entity.id
_entity.type
_entity.pdbx_description
1 polymer ?
#
loop_
_entity_poly.entity_id
_entity_poly.type
_entity_poly.pdbx_seq_one_letter_code
_entity_poly.pdbx_strand_id
1 'polypeptide(L)'
;MRKIFALTAAALLALVTLTGCQSTGGKNVGEGEWAKLAEKTVNFKSETDTVTPNPMFVNRSFSHVKLTCTQGTVDIKDITVNYTDGSSQKLGTLGILTKGSSTRAMKLNDDTKKVKNIEMQYSTA
;
A
#
# COMPACT_ATOMS: atom_id res chain seq x y z
N MET A 1 4.75 -53.16 42.88
CA MET A 1 6.02 -53.01 42.12
C MET A 1 5.71 -53.11 40.63
N ARG A 2 6.32 -52.21 39.85
CA ARG A 2 6.13 -51.92 38.41
C ARG A 2 6.05 -53.15 37.49
N LYS A 3 5.27 -53.03 36.41
CA LYS A 3 5.61 -53.19 34.97
C LYS A 3 4.38 -53.71 34.18
N ILE A 4 4.04 -53.35 32.93
CA ILE A 4 4.41 -52.34 31.92
C ILE A 4 3.17 -52.31 31.00
N PHE A 5 2.72 -51.11 30.61
CA PHE A 5 1.62 -50.89 29.66
C PHE A 5 2.02 -51.39 28.27
N ALA A 6 1.20 -52.24 27.65
CA ALA A 6 1.31 -52.59 26.24
C ALA A 6 0.48 -51.59 25.42
N LEU A 7 1.18 -50.68 24.74
CA LEU A 7 0.64 -49.82 23.68
C LEU A 7 0.17 -50.71 22.53
N THR A 8 -1.14 -50.69 22.23
CA THR A 8 -1.64 -51.10 20.94
C THR A 8 -1.66 -49.88 20.02
N ALA A 9 -0.88 -49.98 18.96
CA ALA A 9 -0.72 -48.97 17.92
C ALA A 9 -2.02 -48.86 17.11
N ALA A 10 -2.85 -47.87 17.41
CA ALA A 10 -3.87 -47.38 16.49
C ALA A 10 -3.20 -46.35 15.57
N ALA A 11 -2.88 -46.79 14.35
CA ALA A 11 -2.50 -45.93 13.25
C ALA A 11 -3.68 -45.01 12.91
N LEU A 12 -3.72 -43.82 13.51
CA LEU A 12 -4.61 -42.76 13.05
C LEU A 12 -3.93 -42.06 11.88
N LEU A 13 -4.48 -42.24 10.68
CA LEU A 13 -4.12 -41.48 9.49
C LEU A 13 -4.18 -39.98 9.82
N ALA A 14 -3.02 -39.32 9.79
CA ALA A 14 -2.93 -37.87 9.82
C ALA A 14 -3.43 -37.33 8.47
N LEU A 15 -4.69 -36.87 8.43
CA LEU A 15 -5.17 -36.05 7.33
C LEU A 15 -4.74 -34.60 7.58
N VAL A 16 -3.50 -34.28 7.25
CA VAL A 16 -3.03 -32.90 7.17
C VAL A 16 -3.65 -32.30 5.90
N THR A 17 -4.84 -31.73 6.00
CA THR A 17 -5.35 -30.87 4.92
C THR A 17 -4.59 -29.54 4.99
N LEU A 18 -3.47 -29.47 4.26
CA LEU A 18 -2.88 -28.21 3.85
C LEU A 18 -3.86 -27.51 2.90
N THR A 19 -4.90 -26.89 3.45
CA THR A 19 -5.62 -25.82 2.74
C THR A 19 -4.78 -24.56 2.87
N GLY A 20 -3.61 -24.58 2.22
CA GLY A 20 -2.88 -23.37 1.92
C GLY A 20 -3.69 -22.61 0.89
N CYS A 21 -4.54 -21.70 1.34
CA CYS A 21 -5.03 -20.64 0.48
C CYS A 21 -3.79 -19.83 0.09
N GLN A 22 -3.25 -20.10 -1.11
CA GLN A 22 -2.21 -19.27 -1.68
C GLN A 22 -2.81 -17.89 -1.86
N SER A 23 -2.57 -17.00 -0.88
CA SER A 23 -2.82 -15.57 -1.06
C SER A 23 -2.00 -15.17 -2.28
N THR A 24 -2.72 -14.74 -3.31
CA THR A 24 -2.19 -14.27 -4.60
C THR A 24 -0.81 -13.66 -4.44
N GLY A 25 0.20 -14.39 -4.92
CA GLY A 25 1.52 -13.85 -5.16
C GLY A 25 1.39 -12.54 -5.92
N GLY A 26 2.26 -11.59 -5.59
CA GLY A 26 2.21 -10.23 -6.12
C GLY A 26 1.82 -10.20 -7.58
N LYS A 27 0.67 -9.60 -7.88
CA LYS A 27 0.28 -9.31 -9.25
C LYS A 27 1.46 -8.60 -9.89
N ASN A 28 2.05 -9.22 -10.92
CA ASN A 28 2.99 -8.54 -11.79
C ASN A 28 2.21 -7.39 -12.41
N VAL A 29 2.32 -6.19 -11.82
CA VAL A 29 1.75 -4.97 -12.40
C VAL A 29 2.45 -4.81 -13.75
N GLY A 30 1.69 -5.02 -14.82
CA GLY A 30 2.15 -4.89 -16.19
C GLY A 30 2.54 -3.45 -16.51
N GLU A 31 3.29 -3.28 -17.60
CA GLU A 31 3.57 -1.94 -18.11
C GLU A 31 2.25 -1.22 -18.44
N GLY A 32 2.08 0.00 -17.94
CA GLY A 32 0.85 0.78 -18.10
C GLY A 32 -0.28 0.48 -17.11
N GLU A 33 -0.09 -0.46 -16.17
CA GLU A 33 -1.09 -0.76 -15.13
C GLU A 33 -0.91 0.10 -13.87
N TRP A 34 -2.02 0.37 -13.19
CA TRP A 34 -2.00 1.08 -11.91
C TRP A 34 -1.63 0.14 -10.76
N ALA A 35 -0.60 0.50 -9.99
CA ALA A 35 -0.25 -0.13 -8.73
C ALA A 35 -0.78 0.68 -7.53
N LYS A 36 -1.37 0.02 -6.53
CA LYS A 36 -1.65 0.66 -5.24
C LYS A 36 -0.34 0.80 -4.46
N LEU A 37 0.24 2.00 -4.49
CA LEU A 37 1.48 2.29 -3.76
C LEU A 37 1.27 2.23 -2.26
N ALA A 38 0.27 2.92 -1.75
CA ALA A 38 0.00 3.01 -0.32
C ALA A 38 -1.49 3.26 -0.05
N GLU A 39 -1.87 3.12 1.21
CA GLU A 39 -3.20 3.44 1.73
C GLU A 39 -3.04 3.96 3.16
N LYS A 40 -3.83 4.97 3.52
CA LYS A 40 -3.79 5.57 4.86
C LYS A 40 -5.19 6.01 5.27
N THR A 41 -5.59 5.64 6.48
CA THR A 41 -6.74 6.23 7.17
C THR A 41 -6.25 7.46 7.93
N VAL A 42 -6.72 8.63 7.52
CA VAL A 42 -6.43 9.90 8.19
C VAL A 42 -7.35 10.09 9.38
N ASN A 43 -6.84 10.64 10.48
CA ASN A 43 -7.62 10.89 11.71
C ASN A 43 -7.72 12.37 12.07
N PHE A 44 -7.19 13.26 11.22
CA PHE A 44 -7.18 14.71 11.37
C PHE A 44 -6.59 15.25 12.69
N LYS A 45 -5.84 14.41 13.44
CA LYS A 45 -5.05 14.88 14.60
C LYS A 45 -3.77 15.57 14.16
N SER A 46 -3.31 15.26 12.95
CA SER A 46 -2.21 15.90 12.24
C SER A 46 -2.75 16.35 10.89
N GLU A 47 -2.32 17.52 10.43
CA GLU A 47 -2.60 18.04 9.09
C GLU A 47 -1.63 17.47 8.05
N THR A 48 -0.64 16.69 8.48
CA THR A 48 0.36 16.06 7.61
C THR A 48 0.44 14.56 7.88
N ASP A 49 0.45 13.75 6.83
CA ASP A 49 0.85 12.34 6.89
C ASP A 49 1.93 12.02 5.85
N THR A 50 2.71 10.99 6.17
CA THR A 50 3.61 10.33 5.21
C THR A 50 3.16 8.91 4.96
N VAL A 51 3.21 8.48 3.71
CA VAL A 51 2.99 7.09 3.31
C VAL A 51 4.19 6.55 2.53
N THR A 52 4.57 5.31 2.80
CA THR A 52 5.61 4.60 2.05
C THR A 52 4.97 3.62 1.07
N PRO A 53 5.57 3.40 -0.12
CA PRO A 53 5.10 2.35 -1.02
C PRO A 53 5.12 0.97 -0.35
N ASN A 54 4.19 0.12 -0.75
CA ASN A 54 4.16 -1.29 -0.39
C ASN A 54 5.54 -1.92 -0.67
N PRO A 55 6.07 -2.81 0.20
CA PRO A 55 7.35 -3.49 0.02
C PRO A 55 7.59 -4.10 -1.38
N MET A 56 6.53 -4.50 -2.08
CA MET A 56 6.60 -5.02 -3.45
C MET A 56 7.02 -3.98 -4.51
N PHE A 57 6.86 -2.69 -4.19
CA PHE A 57 7.01 -1.56 -5.12
C PHE A 57 8.12 -0.57 -4.70
N VAL A 58 8.78 -0.75 -3.56
CA VAL A 58 9.80 0.18 -3.03
C VAL A 58 11.01 0.41 -3.96
N ASN A 59 11.28 -0.54 -4.86
CA ASN A 59 12.40 -0.45 -5.80
C ASN A 59 11.94 -0.18 -7.25
N ARG A 60 10.69 0.21 -7.45
CA ARG A 60 10.11 0.53 -8.76
C ARG A 60 10.01 2.04 -8.97
N SER A 61 10.05 2.44 -10.23
CA SER A 61 9.75 3.78 -10.68
C SER A 61 8.34 3.83 -11.28
N PHE A 62 7.78 5.04 -11.34
CA PHE A 62 6.43 5.29 -11.83
C PHE A 62 6.43 6.56 -12.66
N SER A 63 5.62 6.60 -13.73
CA SER A 63 5.48 7.82 -14.52
C SER A 63 4.37 8.74 -14.01
N HIS A 64 3.39 8.19 -13.28
CA HIS A 64 2.23 8.91 -12.79
C HIS A 64 1.79 8.41 -11.43
N VAL A 65 1.15 9.30 -10.66
CA VAL A 65 0.44 8.95 -9.43
C VAL A 65 -0.97 9.55 -9.43
N LYS A 66 -1.86 8.93 -8.66
CA LYS A 66 -3.26 9.35 -8.50
C LYS A 66 -3.68 9.08 -7.06
N LEU A 67 -4.39 10.02 -6.46
CA LEU A 67 -4.99 9.84 -5.14
C LEU A 67 -6.49 9.51 -5.31
N THR A 68 -6.98 8.57 -4.52
CA THR A 68 -8.41 8.19 -4.49
C THR A 68 -8.90 8.26 -3.06
N CYS A 69 -9.98 9.00 -2.81
CA CYS A 69 -10.65 9.01 -1.52
C CYS A 69 -11.65 7.84 -1.50
N THR A 70 -11.37 6.81 -0.70
CA THR A 70 -12.24 5.63 -0.60
C THR A 70 -13.38 5.82 0.40
N GLN A 71 -13.22 6.72 1.38
CA GLN A 71 -14.21 7.01 2.41
C GLN A 71 -14.06 8.43 2.96
N GLY A 72 -15.18 9.05 3.33
CA GLY A 72 -15.23 10.36 3.95
C GLY A 72 -15.03 11.50 2.95
N THR A 73 -14.54 12.63 3.47
CA THR A 73 -14.17 13.80 2.70
C THR A 73 -12.87 14.35 3.26
N VAL A 74 -11.96 14.76 2.38
CA VAL A 74 -10.67 15.35 2.74
C VAL A 74 -10.36 16.49 1.79
N ASP A 75 -9.88 17.61 2.31
CA ASP A 75 -9.35 18.70 1.48
C ASP A 75 -7.83 18.58 1.40
N ILE A 76 -7.31 18.24 0.21
CA ILE A 76 -5.89 18.02 -0.03
C ILE A 76 -5.23 19.35 -0.39
N LYS A 77 -4.36 19.82 0.50
CA LYS A 77 -3.63 21.07 0.34
C LYS A 77 -2.40 20.89 -0.53
N ASP A 78 -1.58 19.89 -0.20
CA ASP A 78 -0.32 19.64 -0.87
C ASP A 78 0.04 18.15 -0.88
N ILE A 79 0.73 17.72 -1.95
CA ILE A 79 1.35 16.40 -2.04
C ILE A 79 2.80 16.58 -2.46
N THR A 80 3.72 15.92 -1.76
CA THR A 80 5.14 15.90 -2.10
C THR A 80 5.61 14.45 -2.27
N VAL A 81 6.12 14.12 -3.45
CA VAL A 81 6.77 12.84 -3.72
C VAL A 81 8.25 12.99 -3.42
N ASN A 82 8.75 12.22 -2.46
CA ASN A 82 10.18 12.17 -2.13
C ASN A 82 10.80 10.94 -2.78
N TYR A 83 11.90 11.12 -3.49
CA TYR A 83 12.61 10.06 -4.19
C TYR A 83 13.75 9.48 -3.35
N THR A 84 14.23 8.29 -3.71
CA THR A 84 15.33 7.63 -2.99
C THR A 84 16.68 8.33 -3.16
N ASP A 85 16.85 9.13 -4.22
CA ASP A 85 18.06 9.93 -4.49
C ASP A 85 18.12 11.23 -3.66
N GLY A 86 17.10 11.50 -2.85
CA GLY A 86 16.99 12.70 -2.02
C GLY A 86 16.29 13.88 -2.70
N SER A 87 16.00 13.79 -4.00
CA SER A 87 15.19 14.80 -4.70
C SER A 87 13.70 14.67 -4.35
N SER A 88 12.93 15.73 -4.59
CA SER A 88 11.49 15.74 -4.36
C SER A 88 10.74 16.45 -5.47
N GLN A 89 9.45 16.14 -5.58
CA GLN A 89 8.52 16.81 -6.48
C GLN A 89 7.24 17.15 -5.74
N LYS A 90 6.90 18.44 -5.72
CA LYS A 90 5.58 18.90 -5.31
C LYS A 90 4.57 18.65 -6.44
N LEU A 91 3.50 17.95 -6.12
CA LEU A 91 2.34 17.78 -6.98
C LEU A 91 1.29 18.81 -6.57
N GLY A 92 0.72 19.50 -7.56
CA GLY A 92 -0.18 20.63 -7.31
C GLY A 92 -1.41 20.26 -6.46
N THR A 93 -1.96 21.27 -5.77
CA THR A 93 -3.16 21.20 -4.94
C THR A 93 -4.35 20.57 -5.68
N LEU A 94 -5.06 19.69 -4.99
CA LEU A 94 -6.11 18.85 -5.56
C LEU A 94 -7.50 19.23 -5.08
N GLY A 95 -7.59 20.01 -4.00
CA GLY A 95 -8.84 20.44 -3.38
C GLY A 95 -9.57 19.27 -2.71
N ILE A 96 -10.89 19.41 -2.65
CA ILE A 96 -11.76 18.49 -1.92
C ILE A 96 -11.91 17.17 -2.69
N LEU A 97 -11.56 16.07 -2.02
CA LEU A 97 -11.88 14.71 -2.45
C LEU A 97 -12.95 14.14 -1.52
N THR A 98 -14.00 13.57 -2.11
CA THR A 98 -15.09 12.88 -1.42
C THR A 98 -15.01 11.39 -1.72
N LYS A 99 -15.71 10.58 -0.92
CA LYS A 99 -15.87 9.14 -1.17
C LYS A 99 -16.11 8.82 -2.65
N GLY A 100 -15.24 7.98 -3.20
CA GLY A 100 -15.30 7.49 -4.58
C GLY A 100 -14.64 8.40 -5.61
N SER A 101 -14.22 9.62 -5.24
CA SER A 101 -13.53 10.51 -6.18
C SER A 101 -12.03 10.21 -6.23
N SER A 102 -11.44 10.52 -7.38
CA SER A 102 -10.01 10.48 -7.61
C SER A 102 -9.54 11.80 -8.18
N THR A 103 -8.27 12.10 -7.96
CA THR A 103 -7.58 13.15 -8.68
C THR A 103 -7.43 12.77 -10.16
N ARG A 104 -7.07 13.75 -10.99
CA ARG A 104 -6.43 13.43 -12.29
C ARG A 104 -5.14 12.64 -12.05
N ALA A 105 -4.68 11.91 -13.07
CA ALA A 105 -3.33 11.38 -13.07
C ALA A 105 -2.34 12.55 -13.06
N MET A 106 -1.41 12.54 -12.10
CA MET A 106 -0.37 13.55 -11.96
C MET A 106 0.94 12.95 -12.46
N LYS A 107 1.56 13.61 -13.43
CA LYS A 107 2.82 13.18 -14.02
C LYS A 107 3.97 13.41 -13.03
N LEU A 108 4.80 12.39 -12.85
CA LEU A 108 6.08 12.50 -12.16
C LEU A 108 7.12 13.09 -13.10
N ASN A 109 8.00 13.94 -12.57
CA ASN A 109 9.00 14.68 -13.33
C ASN A 109 10.12 13.76 -13.86
N ASP A 110 10.25 12.57 -13.29
CA ASP A 110 11.21 11.56 -13.67
C ASP A 110 10.64 10.16 -13.39
N ASP A 111 10.46 9.37 -14.45
CA ASP A 111 9.89 8.02 -14.40
C ASP A 111 10.94 6.92 -14.23
N THR A 112 12.21 7.30 -14.01
CA THR A 112 13.32 6.41 -13.66
C THR A 112 13.62 6.42 -12.16
N LYS A 113 13.22 7.50 -11.47
CA LYS A 113 13.43 7.64 -10.02
C LYS A 113 12.47 6.78 -9.21
N LYS A 114 13.00 6.18 -8.15
CA LYS A 114 12.25 5.34 -7.22
C LYS A 114 11.61 6.19 -6.15
N VAL A 115 10.33 5.96 -5.89
CA VAL A 115 9.59 6.68 -4.85
C VAL A 115 9.99 6.13 -3.48
N LYS A 116 10.48 7.02 -2.60
CA LYS A 116 10.82 6.70 -1.21
C LYS A 116 9.57 6.79 -0.33
N ASN A 117 8.89 7.92 -0.38
CA ASN A 117 7.64 8.16 0.34
C ASN A 117 6.86 9.30 -0.32
N ILE A 118 5.60 9.44 0.08
CA ILE A 118 4.72 10.52 -0.33
C ILE A 118 4.24 11.20 0.93
N GLU A 119 4.51 12.50 1.03
CA GLU A 119 3.97 13.38 2.07
C GLU A 119 2.69 14.03 1.56
N MET A 120 1.68 14.11 2.41
CA MET A 120 0.38 14.72 2.11
C MET A 120 0.02 15.68 3.22
N GLN A 121 -0.37 16.89 2.85
CA GLN A 121 -0.96 17.88 3.74
C GLN A 121 -2.44 18.02 3.41
N TYR A 122 -3.27 17.99 4.45
CA TYR A 122 -4.71 17.96 4.30
C TYR A 122 -5.42 18.56 5.51
N SER A 123 -6.66 18.97 5.30
CA SER A 123 -7.57 19.39 6.36
C SER A 123 -8.89 18.64 6.25
N THR A 124 -9.71 18.74 7.29
CA THR A 124 -11.14 18.51 7.13
C THR A 124 -11.69 19.51 6.11
N ALA A 125 -12.58 19.05 5.24
CA ALA A 125 -13.30 19.90 4.30
C ALA A 125 -14.47 20.62 4.98
#